data_AF-A0A376KZV9-F1
#
_entry.id   AF-A0A376KZV9-F1
#
_cell.length_a   1.000
_cell.length_b   1.000
_cell.length_c   1.000
_cell.angle_alpha   90.00
_cell.angle_beta   90.00
_cell.angle_gamma   90.00
#
_symmetry.space_group_name_H-M   'P 1'
#
loop_
_entity.id
_entity.type
_entity.pdbx_description
1 polymer ?
#
loop_
_entity_poly.entity_id
_entity_poly.type
_entity_poly.pdbx_seq_one_letter_code
_entity_poly.pdbx_strand_id
1 'polypeptide(L)' 'MISASLQQRKTRTRRSMLFVPGANAAMVSNSFIYPADALMF' A
#
# COMPACT_ATOMS: atom_id res chain seq x y z
N MET A 1 22.75 -10.84 13.35
CA MET A 1 21.54 -11.65 13.07
C MET A 1 20.41 -10.73 12.65
N ILE A 2 20.29 -10.46 11.34
CA ILE A 2 19.11 -9.76 10.82
C ILE A 2 17.90 -10.64 11.12
N SER A 3 17.04 -10.12 12.01
CA SER A 3 15.93 -10.80 12.66
C SER A 3 15.09 -11.63 11.68
N ALA A 4 14.84 -12.90 12.03
CA ALA A 4 13.98 -13.83 11.29
C ALA A 4 12.57 -13.26 10.99
N SER A 5 12.16 -12.19 11.67
CA SER A 5 10.95 -11.41 11.37
C SER A 5 10.90 -10.81 9.96
N LEU A 6 12.05 -10.43 9.36
CA LEU A 6 12.07 -9.87 8.00
C LEU A 6 11.86 -10.93 6.90
N GLN A 7 12.07 -12.21 7.21
CA GLN A 7 11.92 -13.30 6.24
C GLN A 7 10.46 -13.70 6.03
N GLN A 8 9.56 -13.31 6.94
CA GLN A 8 8.12 -13.52 6.79
C GLN A 8 7.46 -12.40 5.97
N ARG A 9 8.09 -11.99 4.86
CA ARG A 9 7.43 -11.11 3.88
C ARG A 9 6.39 -11.95 3.16
N LYS A 10 5.12 -11.80 3.56
CA LYS A 10 3.96 -12.28 2.80
C LYS A 10 4.18 -11.92 1.33
N THR A 11 4.09 -12.90 0.43
CA THR A 11 4.25 -12.73 -1.02
C THR A 11 3.09 -11.88 -1.55
N ARG A 12 3.16 -10.57 -1.31
CA ARG A 12 2.22 -9.58 -1.82
C ARG A 12 2.89 -8.92 -3.01
N THR A 13 2.20 -8.95 -4.15
CA THR A 13 2.60 -8.19 -5.34
C THR A 13 2.78 -6.72 -4.93
N ARG A 14 3.87 -6.07 -5.35
CA ARG A 14 4.16 -4.64 -5.10
C ARG A 14 4.67 -3.97 -6.38
N ARG A 15 3.92 -4.13 -7.45
CA ARG A 15 4.22 -3.58 -8.78
C ARG A 15 3.69 -2.16 -8.94
N SER A 16 2.60 -1.83 -8.27
CA SER A 16 1.97 -0.51 -8.31
C SER A 16 1.80 0.10 -6.92
N MET A 17 2.01 1.41 -6.81
CA MET A 17 1.76 2.17 -5.60
C MET A 17 0.96 3.41 -5.95
N LEU A 18 -0.21 3.56 -5.31
CA LEU A 18 -1.05 4.73 -5.48
C LEU A 18 -0.86 5.67 -4.28
N PHE A 19 -0.45 6.89 -4.57
CA PHE A 19 -0.30 7.95 -3.58
C PHE A 19 -1.61 8.74 -3.48
N VAL A 20 -2.15 8.87 -2.28
CA VAL A 20 -3.45 9.49 -2.01
C VAL A 20 -3.28 10.48 -0.87
N PRO A 21 -3.47 11.79 -1.05
CA PRO A 21 -3.32 12.75 0.04
C PRO A 21 -4.24 12.41 1.23
N GLY A 22 -3.68 12.07 2.39
CA GLY A 22 -4.47 11.66 3.56
C GLY A 22 -5.47 12.72 4.08
N ALA A 23 -5.19 14.00 3.86
CA ALA A 23 -6.08 15.11 4.21
C ALA A 23 -7.29 15.28 3.24
N ASN A 24 -7.27 14.61 2.08
CA ASN A 24 -8.35 14.69 1.10
C ASN A 24 -9.26 13.46 1.21
N ALA A 25 -10.32 13.59 2.02
CA ALA A 25 -11.29 12.51 2.26
C ALA A 25 -11.92 11.95 0.97
N ALA A 26 -12.13 12.79 -0.05
CA ALA A 26 -12.72 12.37 -1.32
C ALA A 26 -11.77 11.45 -2.11
N MET A 27 -10.46 11.71 -2.09
CA MET A 27 -9.49 10.83 -2.75
C MET A 27 -9.26 9.55 -1.95
N VAL A 28 -9.25 9.62 -0.61
CA VAL A 28 -9.16 8.45 0.27
C VAL A 28 -10.37 7.54 0.07
N SER A 29 -11.57 8.10 0.04
CA SER A 29 -12.80 7.33 -0.17
C SER A 29 -12.87 6.70 -1.55
N ASN A 30 -12.21 7.27 -2.57
CA ASN A 30 -12.17 6.72 -3.92
C ASN A 30 -10.97 5.79 -4.16
N SER A 31 -10.06 5.63 -3.20
CA SER A 31 -8.84 4.82 -3.42
C SER A 31 -9.12 3.34 -3.75
N PHE A 32 -10.27 2.80 -3.33
CA PHE A 32 -10.63 1.40 -3.54
C PHE A 32 -10.96 1.03 -5.00
N ILE A 33 -11.30 2.00 -5.86
CA ILE A 33 -11.61 1.73 -7.27
C ILE A 33 -10.34 1.52 -8.12
N TYR A 34 -9.17 1.85 -7.59
CA TYR A 34 -7.90 1.69 -8.29
C TYR A 34 -7.26 0.33 -7.94
N PRO A 35 -6.83 -0.47 -8.93
CA PRO A 35 -6.17 -1.75 -8.70
C PRO A 35 -4.68 -1.55 -8.34
N ALA A 36 -4.42 -0.86 -7.23
CA ALA A 36 -3.08 -0.65 -6.70
C ALA A 36 -2.70 -1.75 -5.70
N ASP A 37 -1.49 -2.26 -5.82
CA ASP A 37 -0.96 -3.28 -4.91
C ASP A 37 -0.73 -2.73 -3.48
N ALA A 38 -0.38 -1.44 -3.41
CA ALA A 38 -0.15 -0.68 -2.18
C ALA A 38 -0.70 0.75 -2.30
N LEU A 39 -1.14 1.29 -1.15
CA LEU A 39 -1.55 2.68 -0.99
C LEU A 39 -0.55 3.41 -0.08
N MET A 40 -0.28 4.67 -0.38
CA MET A 40 0.51 5.58 0.46
C MET A 40 -0.29 6.87 0.69
N PHE A 41 -0.39 7.30 1.95
CA PHE A 41 -1.18 8.46 2.36
C PHE A 41 -0.34 9.70 2.66
#